data_AF-B1V2N4-F1
#
_entry.id   AF-B1V2N4-F1
#
_cell.length_a   1.000
_cell.length_b   1.000
_cell.length_c   1.000
_cell.angle_alpha   90.00
_cell.angle_beta   90.00
_cell.angle_gamma   90.00
#
_symmetry.space_group_name_H-M   'P 1'
#
loop_
_entity.id
_entity.type
_entity.pdbx_description
1 polymer ?
#
loop_
_entity_poly.entity_id
_entity_poly.type
_entity_poly.pdbx_seq_one_letter_code
_entity_poly.pdbx_strand_id
1 'polypeptide(L)'
;MCGKAENVKKSKNLEKERLEKIETEYKRLISLFEGLDEEQLILIDGAILEAARMKIELDELAVIVNSSGGLVKVNPENVRQQKELPSSKLITKLRPNYLSYIDKLFKLLGKDADDEDDEMSDYE
;
A
#
# COMPACT_ATOMS: atom_id res chain seq x y z
N MET A 1 -34.39 1.50 18.62
CA MET A 1 -33.17 2.34 18.70
C MET A 1 -31.87 1.53 18.89
N CYS A 2 -31.86 0.19 18.77
CA CYS A 2 -30.67 -0.64 19.05
C CYS A 2 -29.62 -0.73 17.92
N GLY A 3 -29.98 -0.58 16.64
CA GLY A 3 -29.05 -0.82 15.53
C GLY A 3 -27.89 0.18 15.39
N LYS A 4 -27.98 1.37 16.00
CA LYS A 4 -26.89 2.37 15.95
C LYS A 4 -25.71 1.96 16.83
N ALA A 5 -25.97 1.39 18.01
CA ALA A 5 -24.90 1.01 18.94
C ALA A 5 -24.10 -0.20 18.45
N GLU A 6 -24.74 -1.15 17.78
CA GLU A 6 -24.10 -2.35 17.21
C GLU A 6 -23.18 -2.01 16.03
N ASN A 7 -23.63 -1.13 15.12
CA ASN A 7 -22.82 -0.68 14.00
C ASN A 7 -21.57 0.09 14.45
N VAL A 8 -21.69 0.92 15.49
CA VAL A 8 -20.53 1.63 16.07
C VAL A 8 -19.53 0.65 16.67
N LYS A 9 -19.98 -0.37 17.40
CA LYS A 9 -19.10 -1.41 17.96
C LYS A 9 -18.36 -2.19 16.86
N LYS A 10 -19.08 -2.58 15.80
CA LYS A 10 -18.47 -3.27 14.65
C LYS A 10 -17.41 -2.42 13.95
N SER A 11 -17.69 -1.13 13.73
CA SER A 11 -16.73 -0.21 13.12
C SER A 11 -15.45 -0.07 13.95
N LYS A 12 -15.58 0.07 15.27
CA LYS A 12 -14.42 0.18 16.18
C LYS A 12 -13.55 -1.07 16.19
N ASN A 13 -14.17 -2.26 16.11
CA ASN A 13 -13.42 -3.51 16.03
C ASN A 13 -12.63 -3.63 14.72
N LEU A 14 -13.21 -3.19 13.61
CA LEU A 14 -12.53 -3.21 12.30
C LEU A 14 -11.35 -2.24 12.26
N GLU A 15 -11.51 -1.05 12.84
CA GLU A 15 -10.43 -0.07 12.99
C GLU A 15 -9.29 -0.64 13.84
N LYS A 16 -9.60 -1.28 14.95
CA LYS A 16 -8.61 -1.94 15.80
C LYS A 16 -7.84 -3.03 15.04
N GLU A 17 -8.53 -3.91 14.31
CA GLU A 17 -7.90 -4.96 13.51
C GLU A 17 -6.97 -4.37 12.44
N ARG A 18 -7.39 -3.27 11.81
CA ARG A 18 -6.56 -2.56 10.83
C ARG A 18 -5.29 -1.99 11.47
N LEU A 19 -5.40 -1.39 12.64
CA LEU A 19 -4.25 -0.89 13.41
C LEU A 19 -3.29 -2.01 13.79
N GLU A 20 -3.79 -3.17 14.22
CA GLU A 20 -2.98 -4.35 14.55
C GLU A 20 -2.19 -4.86 13.33
N LYS A 21 -2.81 -4.86 12.14
CA LYS A 21 -2.12 -5.22 10.87
C LYS A 21 -1.04 -4.21 10.52
N ILE A 22 -1.33 -2.91 10.65
CA ILE A 22 -0.35 -1.84 10.39
C ILE A 22 0.83 -1.96 11.37
N GLU A 23 0.56 -2.18 12.66
CA GLU A 23 1.59 -2.34 13.68
C GLU A 23 2.46 -3.57 13.41
N THR A 24 1.85 -4.68 12.99
CA THR A 24 2.57 -5.91 12.63
C THR A 24 3.49 -5.67 11.43
N GLU A 25 2.99 -5.01 10.39
CA GLU A 25 3.79 -4.70 9.20
C GLU A 25 4.90 -3.67 9.50
N TYR A 26 4.62 -2.67 10.32
CA TYR A 26 5.61 -1.72 10.81
C TYR A 26 6.73 -2.43 11.56
N LYS A 27 6.40 -3.33 12.50
CA LYS A 27 7.38 -4.16 13.23
C LYS A 27 8.21 -5.04 12.30
N ARG A 28 7.60 -5.59 11.24
CA ARG A 28 8.32 -6.33 10.20
C ARG A 28 9.32 -5.43 9.48
N LEU A 29 8.89 -4.25 9.02
CA LEU A 29 9.76 -3.34 8.27
C LEU A 29 10.90 -2.79 9.15
N ILE A 30 10.63 -2.35 10.38
CA ILE A 30 11.67 -1.80 11.26
C ILE A 30 12.74 -2.82 11.62
N SER A 31 12.40 -4.12 11.72
CA SER A 31 13.38 -5.19 11.95
C SER A 31 14.40 -5.35 10.81
N LEU A 32 14.12 -4.80 9.62
CA LEU A 32 15.07 -4.82 8.49
C LEU A 32 16.17 -3.78 8.62
N PHE A 33 16.02 -2.82 9.54
CA PHE A 33 16.97 -1.73 9.80
C PHE A 33 17.82 -1.98 11.06
N GLU A 34 17.90 -3.25 11.51
CA GLU A 34 18.83 -3.67 12.55
C GLU A 34 20.27 -3.30 12.15
N GLY A 35 20.86 -2.32 12.86
CA GLY A 35 22.22 -1.84 12.60
C GLY A 35 22.34 -0.36 12.20
N LEU A 36 21.22 0.33 11.94
CA LEU A 36 21.23 1.79 11.87
C LEU A 36 21.38 2.43 13.27
N ASP A 37 21.97 3.62 13.31
CA ASP A 37 22.02 4.39 14.56
C ASP A 37 20.64 4.97 14.94
N GLU A 38 20.51 5.43 16.18
CA GLU A 38 19.24 5.91 16.73
C GLU A 38 18.73 7.17 15.98
N GLU A 39 19.62 8.07 15.57
CA GLU A 39 19.25 9.30 14.87
C GLU A 39 18.72 9.00 13.46
N GLN A 40 19.36 8.06 12.75
CA GLN A 40 18.92 7.55 11.45
C GLN A 40 17.56 6.87 11.57
N LEU A 41 17.36 6.01 12.57
CA LEU A 41 16.08 5.34 12.80
C LEU A 41 14.95 6.34 13.08
N ILE A 42 15.19 7.34 13.93
CA ILE A 42 14.21 8.40 14.22
C ILE A 42 13.87 9.18 12.95
N LEU A 43 14.86 9.47 12.09
CA LEU A 43 14.64 10.21 10.85
C LEU A 43 13.71 9.45 9.88
N ILE A 44 13.83 8.12 9.80
CA ILE A 44 13.12 7.30 8.81
C ILE A 44 11.84 6.65 9.35
N ASP A 45 11.61 6.69 10.67
CA ASP A 45 10.48 6.03 11.35
C ASP A 45 9.13 6.36 10.70
N GLY A 46 8.89 7.64 10.40
CA GLY A 46 7.68 8.09 9.73
C GLY A 46 7.50 7.49 8.33
N ALA A 47 8.58 7.29 7.58
CA ALA A 47 8.54 6.67 6.26
C ALA A 47 8.27 5.16 6.36
N ILE A 48 8.81 4.48 7.37
CA ILE A 48 8.53 3.07 7.67
C ILE A 48 7.05 2.89 8.02
N LEU A 49 6.51 3.73 8.91
CA LEU A 49 5.10 3.69 9.29
C LEU A 49 4.18 3.95 8.09
N GLU A 50 4.52 4.90 7.23
CA GLU A 50 3.72 5.18 6.04
C GLU A 50 3.77 4.01 5.04
N ALA A 51 4.94 3.42 4.81
CA ALA A 51 5.06 2.22 3.99
C ALA A 51 4.20 1.06 4.53
N ALA A 52 4.15 0.87 5.86
CA ALA A 52 3.28 -0.13 6.49
C ALA A 52 1.79 0.16 6.25
N ARG A 53 1.35 1.42 6.39
CA ARG A 53 -0.04 1.82 6.10
C ARG A 53 -0.42 1.55 4.64
N MET A 54 0.45 1.96 3.72
CA MET A 54 0.24 1.78 2.29
C MET A 54 0.18 0.30 1.90
N LYS A 55 0.99 -0.55 2.54
CA LYS A 55 0.95 -2.00 2.34
C LYS A 55 -0.41 -2.58 2.73
N ILE A 56 -0.92 -2.24 3.91
CA ILE A 56 -2.24 -2.71 4.36
C ILE A 56 -3.36 -2.18 3.46
N GLU A 57 -3.29 -0.91 3.04
CA GLU A 57 -4.29 -0.34 2.12
C GLU A 57 -4.24 -0.99 0.72
N LEU A 58 -3.06 -1.37 0.22
CA LEU A 58 -2.92 -2.15 -1.02
C LEU A 58 -3.54 -3.55 -0.88
N ASP A 59 -3.37 -4.22 0.26
CA ASP A 59 -3.96 -5.53 0.51
C ASP A 59 -5.49 -5.44 0.60
N GLU A 60 -6.01 -4.41 1.26
CA GLU A 60 -7.45 -4.10 1.30
C GLU A 60 -8.01 -3.82 -0.10
N LEU A 61 -7.33 -3.02 -0.90
CA LEU A 61 -7.71 -2.74 -2.29
C LEU A 61 -7.64 -4.01 -3.16
N ALA A 62 -6.66 -4.88 -2.94
CA ALA A 62 -6.55 -6.15 -3.67
C ALA A 62 -7.77 -7.04 -3.41
N VAL A 63 -8.26 -7.11 -2.17
CA VAL A 63 -9.50 -7.83 -1.85
C VAL A 63 -10.70 -7.25 -2.61
N ILE A 64 -10.82 -5.93 -2.68
CA ILE A 64 -11.90 -5.24 -3.42
C ILE A 64 -11.82 -5.56 -4.92
N VAL A 65 -10.63 -5.48 -5.52
CA VAL A 65 -10.42 -5.78 -6.93
C VAL A 65 -10.77 -7.22 -7.25
N ASN A 66 -10.30 -8.16 -6.43
CA ASN A 66 -10.59 -9.58 -6.61
C ASN A 66 -12.10 -9.86 -6.48
N SER A 67 -12.75 -9.25 -5.49
CA SER A 67 -14.19 -9.43 -5.25
C SER A 67 -15.06 -8.76 -6.33
N SER A 68 -14.56 -7.74 -7.01
CA SER A 68 -15.27 -7.04 -8.09
C SER A 68 -15.00 -7.62 -9.48
N GLY A 69 -14.13 -8.64 -9.58
CA GLY A 69 -13.79 -9.29 -10.86
C GLY A 69 -12.75 -8.54 -11.68
N GLY A 70 -12.00 -7.62 -11.07
CA GLY A 70 -10.89 -6.89 -11.71
C GLY A 70 -10.95 -5.38 -11.52
N LEU A 71 -10.17 -4.65 -12.32
CA LEU A 71 -10.14 -3.18 -12.33
C LEU A 71 -11.15 -2.57 -13.33
N VAL A 72 -11.63 -3.39 -14.25
CA VAL A 72 -12.53 -2.99 -15.33
C VAL A 72 -13.67 -3.98 -15.37
N LYS A 73 -14.89 -3.48 -15.36
CA LYS A 73 -16.08 -4.29 -15.64
C LYS A 73 -16.21 -4.46 -17.14
N VAL A 74 -16.06 -5.70 -17.60
CA VAL A 74 -16.19 -6.07 -19.01
C VAL A 74 -17.65 -6.45 -19.30
N ASN A 75 -18.22 -5.88 -20.37
CA ASN A 75 -19.50 -6.36 -20.90
C ASN A 75 -19.27 -7.62 -21.75
N PRO A 76 -19.84 -8.78 -21.38
CA PRO A 76 -19.63 -10.03 -22.11
C PRO A 76 -20.20 -10.00 -23.54
N GLU A 77 -21.24 -9.20 -23.77
CA GLU A 77 -21.93 -9.11 -25.07
C GLU A 77 -21.31 -8.06 -26.01
N ASN A 78 -20.53 -7.12 -25.47
CA ASN A 78 -19.93 -6.06 -26.27
C ASN A 78 -18.60 -5.59 -25.68
N VAL A 79 -17.50 -6.08 -26.27
CA VAL A 79 -16.13 -5.76 -25.87
C VAL A 79 -15.77 -4.27 -25.96
N ARG A 80 -16.51 -3.46 -26.72
CA ARG A 80 -16.31 -2.00 -26.79
C ARG A 80 -16.95 -1.25 -25.62
N GLN A 81 -17.78 -1.91 -24.82
CA GLN A 81 -18.46 -1.34 -23.66
C GLN A 81 -17.82 -1.82 -22.37
N GLN A 82 -16.75 -1.15 -21.95
CA GLN A 82 -16.05 -1.44 -20.71
C GLN A 82 -16.18 -0.26 -19.75
N LYS A 83 -16.23 -0.54 -18.46
CA LYS A 83 -16.30 0.50 -17.42
C LYS A 83 -15.18 0.31 -16.41
N GLU A 84 -14.32 1.31 -16.30
CA GLU A 84 -13.32 1.39 -15.24
C GLU A 84 -14.00 1.45 -13.86
N LEU A 85 -13.48 0.68 -12.90
CA LEU A 85 -13.93 0.71 -11.51
C LEU A 85 -13.15 1.74 -10.68
N PRO A 86 -13.74 2.33 -9.63
CA PRO A 86 -13.05 3.33 -8.79
C PRO A 86 -11.73 2.82 -8.17
N SER A 87 -11.65 1.51 -7.87
CA SER A 87 -10.46 0.85 -7.36
C SER A 87 -9.25 0.97 -8.31
N SER A 88 -9.48 1.03 -9.62
CA SER A 88 -8.44 1.27 -10.64
C SER A 88 -7.67 2.56 -10.35
N LYS A 89 -8.38 3.67 -10.14
CA LYS A 89 -7.79 4.99 -9.92
C LYS A 89 -7.00 5.07 -8.62
N LEU A 90 -7.46 4.37 -7.59
CA LEU A 90 -6.78 4.33 -6.29
C LEU A 90 -5.50 3.50 -6.38
N ILE A 91 -5.58 2.29 -6.96
CA ILE A 91 -4.43 1.41 -7.14
C ILE A 91 -3.32 2.05 -7.97
N THR A 92 -3.68 2.73 -9.07
CA THR A 92 -2.71 3.39 -9.95
C THR A 92 -1.96 4.54 -9.25
N LYS A 93 -2.54 5.12 -8.20
CA LYS A 93 -1.87 6.13 -7.36
C LYS A 93 -1.07 5.49 -6.23
N LEU A 94 -1.62 4.47 -5.56
CA LEU A 94 -1.04 3.94 -4.34
C LEU A 94 0.16 3.02 -4.61
N ARG A 95 0.11 2.18 -5.65
CA ARG A 95 1.21 1.26 -6.01
C ARG A 95 2.54 1.96 -6.27
N PRO A 96 2.64 2.96 -7.17
CA PRO A 96 3.92 3.61 -7.44
C PRO A 96 4.46 4.37 -6.23
N ASN A 97 3.58 4.98 -5.43
CA ASN A 97 4.01 5.63 -4.19
C ASN A 97 4.58 4.59 -3.22
N TYR A 98 3.93 3.44 -3.03
CA TYR A 98 4.43 2.39 -2.14
C TYR A 98 5.82 1.90 -2.60
N LEU A 99 5.97 1.62 -3.89
CA LEU A 99 7.26 1.23 -4.47
C LEU A 99 8.33 2.31 -4.26
N SER A 100 7.99 3.60 -4.42
CA SER A 100 8.93 4.71 -4.17
C SER A 100 9.36 4.81 -2.72
N TYR A 101 8.45 4.58 -1.76
CA TYR A 101 8.83 4.52 -0.33
C TYR A 101 9.75 3.33 -0.06
N ILE A 102 9.43 2.15 -0.58
CA ILE A 102 10.25 0.95 -0.41
C ILE A 102 11.64 1.13 -1.04
N ASP A 103 11.73 1.71 -2.23
CA ASP A 103 13.01 2.00 -2.89
C ASP A 103 13.89 2.95 -2.07
N LYS A 104 13.33 4.08 -1.60
CA LYS A 104 14.06 5.02 -0.73
C LYS A 104 14.53 4.36 0.56
N LEU A 105 13.67 3.55 1.19
CA LEU A 105 13.98 2.77 2.39
C LEU A 105 15.06 1.70 2.12
N PHE A 106 15.04 1.08 0.94
CA PHE A 106 16.04 0.09 0.53
C PHE A 106 17.42 0.72 0.29
N LYS A 107 17.48 1.85 -0.41
CA LYS A 107 18.72 2.62 -0.66
C LYS A 107 19.40 3.03 0.65
N LEU A 108 18.63 3.38 1.68
CA LEU A 108 19.16 3.72 3.01
C LEU A 108 19.87 2.55 3.72
N LEU A 109 19.59 1.30 3.35
CA LEU A 109 20.29 0.14 3.89
C LEU A 109 21.71 -0.04 3.31
N GLY A 110 22.18 0.91 2.47
CA GLY A 110 23.47 0.78 1.77
C GLY A 110 23.48 -0.40 0.79
N LYS A 111 22.28 -0.88 0.41
CA LYS A 111 22.10 -1.83 -0.68
C LYS A 111 21.87 -0.98 -1.92
N ASP A 112 22.97 -0.50 -2.48
CA ASP A 112 22.93 0.07 -3.81
C ASP A 112 22.42 -1.05 -4.74
N ALA A 113 21.21 -0.88 -5.27
CA ALA A 113 20.90 -1.41 -6.57
C ALA A 113 21.67 -0.51 -7.54
N ASP A 114 22.98 -0.76 -7.68
CA ASP A 114 23.77 -0.16 -8.74
C ASP A 114 23.02 -0.40 -10.07
N ASP A 115 22.82 0.71 -10.80
CA ASP A 115 22.60 0.77 -12.26
C ASP A 115 21.22 0.41 -12.87
N GLU A 116 20.10 1.07 -12.47
CA GLU A 116 18.87 1.07 -13.30
C GLU A 116 18.16 2.45 -13.40
N ASP A 117 18.90 3.56 -13.30
CA ASP A 117 18.37 4.91 -13.58
C ASP A 117 18.52 5.32 -15.07
N ASP A 118 18.60 4.36 -15.99
CA ASP A 118 18.92 4.60 -17.42
C ASP A 118 17.95 3.91 -18.41
N GLU A 119 16.65 3.77 -18.09
CA GLU A 119 15.67 3.13 -19.00
C GLU A 119 14.37 3.92 -19.23
N MET A 120 14.43 5.27 -19.14
CA MET A 120 13.31 6.15 -19.54
C MET A 120 13.72 7.36 -20.40
N SER A 121 14.83 7.25 -21.16
CA SER A 121 15.21 8.26 -22.18
C SER A 121 14.65 7.98 -23.58
N ASP A 122 14.07 6.80 -23.83
CA ASP A 122 13.84 6.32 -25.20
C ASP A 122 12.42 6.54 -25.77
N TYR A 123 11.67 7.48 -25.19
CA TYR A 123 10.38 7.91 -25.76
C TYR A 123 10.27 9.44 -25.84
N GLU A 124 11.09 10.04 -26.71
CA GLU A 124 10.81 11.31 -27.39
C GLU A 124 10.65 11.09 -28.91
#